data_AF-A0A519L5M7-F1
#
_entry.id   AF-A0A519L5M7-F1
#
_cell.length_a   1.000
_cell.length_b   1.000
_cell.length_c   1.000
_cell.angle_alpha   90.00
_cell.angle_beta   90.00
_cell.angle_gamma   90.00
#
_symmetry.space_group_name_H-M   'P 1'
#
loop_
_entity.id
_entity.type
_entity.pdbx_description
1 polymer ?
#
loop_
_entity_poly.entity_id
_entity_poly.type
_entity_poly.pdbx_seq_one_letter_code
_entity_poly.pdbx_strand_id
1 'polypeptide(L)'
;MGHNPRFRVWGAEDWRGYCPTIGDMERRGWSVTARCNRCDLQMAVRLDVVIRAKGRAWSPWGETARCRRLRCAGRMHLRAYAPRAGEYVDL
;
A
#
# COMPACT_ATOMS: atom_id res chain seq x y z
N MET A 1 -11.15 8.17 17.11
CA MET A 1 -11.03 7.61 15.75
C MET A 1 -11.99 6.42 15.68
N GLY A 2 -13.12 6.57 15.00
CA GLY A 2 -14.15 5.52 14.95
C GLY A 2 -13.83 4.52 13.85
N HIS A 3 -13.58 3.27 14.22
CA HIS A 3 -13.57 2.17 13.25
C HIS A 3 -14.98 2.05 12.66
N ASN A 4 -15.12 2.23 11.34
CA ASN A 4 -16.39 1.99 10.68
C ASN A 4 -16.62 0.46 10.62
N PRO A 5 -17.64 -0.08 11.31
CA PRO A 5 -17.83 -1.52 11.49
C PRO A 5 -18.03 -2.29 10.17
N ARG A 6 -18.36 -1.58 9.07
CA ARG A 6 -18.49 -2.18 7.74
C ARG A 6 -17.19 -2.79 7.21
N PHE A 7 -16.04 -2.20 7.53
CA PHE A 7 -14.75 -2.66 6.99
C PHE A 7 -14.12 -3.79 7.81
N ARG A 8 -14.62 -4.06 9.01
CA ARG A 8 -14.05 -5.06 9.94
C ARG A 8 -14.06 -6.49 9.39
N VAL A 9 -14.95 -6.79 8.45
CA VAL A 9 -15.09 -8.12 7.82
C VAL A 9 -14.44 -8.21 6.44
N TRP A 10 -13.79 -7.14 5.97
CA TRP A 10 -13.26 -7.09 4.62
C TRP A 10 -11.95 -7.88 4.50
N GLY A 11 -11.89 -8.75 3.49
CA GLY A 11 -10.68 -9.42 3.07
C GLY A 11 -9.84 -8.57 2.10
N ALA A 12 -8.68 -9.11 1.71
CA ALA A 12 -7.80 -8.46 0.73
C ALA A 12 -8.50 -8.21 -0.62
N GLU A 13 -9.39 -9.12 -1.04
CA GLU A 13 -10.14 -8.97 -2.30
C GLU A 13 -11.17 -7.84 -2.24
N ASP A 14 -11.88 -7.65 -1.12
CA ASP A 14 -12.80 -6.53 -0.93
C ASP A 14 -12.06 -5.20 -1.00
N TRP A 15 -10.90 -5.13 -0.34
CA TRP A 15 -10.05 -3.94 -0.38
C TRP A 15 -9.51 -3.64 -1.78
N ARG A 16 -9.11 -4.68 -2.51
CA ARG A 16 -8.68 -4.57 -3.91
C ARG A 16 -9.81 -4.11 -4.82
N GLY A 17 -11.04 -4.58 -4.61
CA GLY A 17 -12.23 -4.11 -5.33
C GLY A 17 -12.58 -2.66 -5.00
N TYR A 18 -12.43 -2.25 -3.74
CA TYR A 18 -12.71 -0.89 -3.29
C TYR A 18 -11.68 0.14 -3.77
N CYS A 19 -10.41 -0.25 -3.84
CA CYS A 19 -9.28 0.62 -4.17
C CYS A 19 -8.27 -0.08 -5.08
N PRO A 20 -8.61 -0.37 -6.34
CA PRO A 20 -7.80 -1.21 -7.23
C PRO A 20 -6.51 -0.54 -7.70
N THR A 21 -6.50 0.79 -7.84
CA THR A 21 -5.39 1.50 -8.47
C THR A 21 -4.70 2.49 -7.53
N ILE A 22 -3.47 2.87 -7.86
CA ILE A 22 -2.73 3.90 -7.15
C ILE A 22 -3.43 5.27 -7.25
N GLY A 23 -4.14 5.53 -8.35
CA GLY A 23 -4.96 6.72 -8.53
C GLY A 23 -6.18 6.74 -7.59
N ASP A 24 -6.78 5.59 -7.28
CA ASP A 24 -7.82 5.49 -6.27
C ASP A 24 -7.28 5.75 -4.87
N MET A 25 -6.09 5.22 -4.57
CA MET A 25 -5.42 5.44 -3.28
C MET A 25 -5.15 6.92 -3.05
N GLU A 26 -4.59 7.62 -4.05
CA GLU A 26 -4.38 9.07 -4.00
C GLU A 26 -5.70 9.83 -3.77
N ARG A 27 -6.74 9.56 -4.58
CA ARG A 27 -8.04 10.25 -4.46
C ARG A 27 -8.72 10.02 -3.12
N ARG A 28 -8.52 8.85 -2.50
CA ARG A 28 -9.13 8.46 -1.22
C ARG A 28 -8.26 8.82 -0.01
N GLY A 29 -7.10 9.45 -0.24
CA GLY A 29 -6.18 9.88 0.83
C GLY A 29 -5.46 8.72 1.53
N TRP A 30 -5.28 7.59 0.84
CA TRP A 30 -4.53 6.46 1.38
C TRP A 30 -3.04 6.81 1.39
N SER A 31 -2.33 6.37 2.44
CA SER A 31 -0.87 6.44 2.47
C SER A 31 -0.31 5.04 2.24
N VAL A 32 0.81 4.93 1.52
CA VAL A 32 1.46 3.65 1.22
C VAL A 32 2.85 3.64 1.83
N THR A 33 3.21 2.52 2.44
CA THR A 33 4.52 2.25 2.99
C THR A 33 5.06 0.97 2.39
N ALA A 34 6.37 0.86 2.29
CA ALA A 34 7.07 -0.33 1.85
C ALA A 34 7.91 -0.85 3.01
N ARG A 35 7.76 -2.12 3.39
CA ARG A 35 8.52 -2.77 4.47
C ARG A 35 9.31 -3.96 3.95
N CYS A 36 10.57 -4.07 4.35
CA CYS A 36 11.36 -5.28 4.09
C CYS A 36 11.09 -6.35 5.14
N ASN A 37 10.73 -7.56 4.73
CA ASN A 37 10.52 -8.69 5.65
C ASN A 37 11.81 -9.30 6.23
N ARG A 38 12.99 -8.86 5.77
CA ARG A 38 14.30 -9.38 6.23
C ARG A 38 15.04 -8.43 7.15
N CYS A 39 15.03 -7.13 6.86
CA CYS A 39 15.80 -6.14 7.61
C CYS A 39 14.92 -5.05 8.24
N ASP A 40 13.60 -5.21 8.15
CA ASP A 40 12.58 -4.31 8.70
C ASP A 40 12.67 -2.84 8.25
N LEU A 41 13.45 -2.56 7.21
CA LEU A 41 13.49 -1.24 6.60
C LEU A 41 12.08 -0.86 6.14
N GLN A 42 11.57 0.25 6.69
CA GLN A 42 10.31 0.85 6.28
C GLN A 42 10.59 2.14 5.51
N MET A 43 9.85 2.34 4.43
CA MET A 43 9.95 3.53 3.59
C MET A 43 8.55 4.05 3.27
N ALA A 44 8.34 5.35 3.43
CA ALA A 44 7.14 5.99 2.92
C ALA A 44 7.16 6.01 1.40
N VAL A 45 6.05 5.64 0.77
CA VAL A 45 5.88 5.69 -0.68
C VAL A 45 5.14 6.97 -1.05
N ARG A 46 5.80 7.79 -1.87
CA ARG A 46 5.22 8.99 -2.44
C ARG A 46 4.36 8.64 -3.65
N LEU A 47 3.03 8.71 -3.48
CA LEU A 47 2.07 8.32 -4.52
C LEU A 47 2.22 9.16 -5.79
N ASP A 48 2.51 10.45 -5.66
CA ASP A 48 2.74 11.37 -6.79
C ASP A 48 3.88 10.90 -7.70
N VAL A 49 4.97 10.40 -7.11
CA VAL A 49 6.13 9.88 -7.84
C VAL A 49 5.79 8.58 -8.56
N VAL A 50 5.06 7.68 -7.89
CA VAL A 50 4.64 6.41 -8.48
C VAL A 50 3.67 6.64 -9.64
N ILE A 51 2.71 7.54 -9.47
CA ILE A 51 1.75 7.93 -10.51
C ILE A 51 2.47 8.51 -11.73
N ARG A 52 3.46 9.37 -11.53
CA ARG A 52 4.26 9.92 -12.64
C ARG A 52 5.05 8.83 -13.38
N ALA A 53 5.55 7.82 -12.67
CA ALA A 53 6.38 6.77 -13.24
C ALA A 53 5.57 5.65 -13.92
N LYS A 54 4.45 5.23 -13.34
CA LYS A 54 3.66 4.06 -13.78
C LYS A 54 2.27 4.40 -14.30
N GLY A 55 1.80 5.62 -14.12
CA GLY A 55 0.45 6.05 -14.44
C GLY A 55 -0.58 5.79 -13.32
N ARG A 56 -1.72 6.48 -13.40
CA ARG A 56 -2.80 6.41 -12.38
C ARG A 56 -3.53 5.06 -12.33
N ALA A 57 -3.59 4.35 -13.45
CA ALA A 57 -4.30 3.07 -13.58
C ALA A 57 -3.49 1.86 -13.06
N TRP A 58 -2.23 2.07 -12.68
CA TRP A 58 -1.40 0.98 -12.17
C TRP A 58 -1.88 0.48 -10.81
N SER A 59 -1.92 -0.85 -10.64
CA SER A 59 -2.34 -1.53 -9.42
C SER A 59 -1.13 -1.90 -8.57
N PRO A 60 -1.04 -1.43 -7.30
CA PRO A 60 0.04 -1.80 -6.38
C PRO A 60 -0.14 -3.18 -5.72
N TRP A 61 -1.30 -3.81 -5.89
CA TRP A 61 -1.62 -5.09 -5.24
C TRP A 61 -0.74 -6.23 -5.72
N GLY A 62 -0.17 -7.00 -4.80
CA GLY A 62 0.73 -8.14 -5.04
C GLY A 62 2.15 -7.75 -5.47
N GLU A 63 2.43 -6.46 -5.59
CA GLU A 63 3.72 -5.98 -6.09
C GLU A 63 4.79 -6.02 -5.01
N THR A 64 5.99 -6.44 -5.42
CA THR A 64 7.16 -6.45 -4.53
C THR A 64 8.35 -5.79 -5.21
N ALA A 65 9.19 -5.13 -4.42
CA ALA A 65 10.44 -4.54 -4.89
C ALA A 65 11.65 -5.14 -4.18
N ARG A 66 12.85 -5.01 -4.76
CA ARG A 66 14.09 -5.34 -4.06
C ARG A 66 14.33 -4.37 -2.91
N CYS A 67 14.82 -4.87 -1.78
CA CYS A 67 15.21 -4.02 -0.66
C CYS A 67 16.28 -3.01 -1.09
N ARG A 68 16.11 -1.75 -0.68
CA ARG A 68 17.07 -0.67 -0.97
C ARG A 68 18.22 -0.58 0.05
N ARG A 69 18.18 -1.37 1.14
CA ARG A 69 19.28 -1.46 2.10
C ARG A 69 20.48 -2.16 1.44
N LEU A 70 21.64 -1.52 1.51
CA LEU A 70 22.90 -2.10 1.01
C LEU A 70 23.10 -3.49 1.61
N ARG A 71 23.46 -4.45 0.75
CA ARG A 71 23.70 -5.88 1.09
C ARG A 71 22.49 -6.64 1.65
N CYS A 72 21.28 -6.09 1.58
CA CYS A 72 20.07 -6.85 1.91
C CYS A 72 19.47 -7.49 0.64
N ALA A 73 19.44 -8.82 0.59
CA ALA A 73 18.75 -9.58 -0.45
C ALA A 73 17.26 -9.83 -0.14
N GLY A 74 16.64 -9.01 0.72
CA GLY A 74 15.22 -9.09 1.04
C GLY A 74 14.33 -8.42 -0.01
N ARG A 75 13.01 -8.64 0.13
CA ARG A 75 11.99 -7.96 -0.68
C ARG A 75 11.21 -6.96 0.17
N MET A 76 10.79 -5.87 -0.46
CA MET A 76 9.90 -4.86 0.09
C MET A 76 8.47 -5.25 -0.28
N HIS A 77 7.63 -5.36 0.73
CA HIS A 77 6.18 -5.56 0.62
C HIS A 77 5.49 -4.23 0.86
N LEU A 78 4.40 -3.99 0.15
CA LEU A 78 3.65 -2.74 0.25
C LEU A 78 2.51 -2.91 1.25
N ARG A 79 2.25 -1.86 2.01
CA ARG A 79 1.15 -1.77 2.95
C ARG A 79 0.53 -0.39 2.87
N ALA A 80 -0.78 -0.32 2.69
CA ALA A 80 -1.51 0.93 2.67
C ALA A 80 -2.23 1.18 3.99
N TYR A 81 -2.42 2.44 4.35
CA TYR A 81 -3.33 2.86 5.41
C TYR A 81 -4.61 3.39 4.79
N ALA A 82 -5.74 2.79 5.16
CA ALA A 82 -7.06 3.19 4.72
C ALA A 82 -7.70 4.12 5.78
N PRO A 83 -7.69 5.45 5.59
CA PRO A 83 -8.11 6.40 6.63
C PRO A 83 -9.60 6.27 7.00
N ARG A 84 -10.45 5.85 6.06
CA ARG A 84 -11.89 5.66 6.31
C ARG A 84 -12.23 4.46 7.20
N ALA A 85 -11.35 3.46 7.23
CA ALA A 85 -11.51 2.30 8.10
C ALA A 85 -10.65 2.40 9.36
N GLY A 86 -9.58 3.21 9.30
CA GLY A 86 -8.63 3.36 10.40
C GLY A 86 -7.69 2.16 10.53
N GLU A 87 -7.43 1.43 9.45
CA GLU A 87 -6.62 0.21 9.46
C GLU A 87 -5.57 0.18 8.36
N TYR A 88 -4.58 -0.70 8.53
CA TYR A 88 -3.56 -0.95 7.53
C TYR A 88 -3.87 -2.24 6.78
N VAL A 89 -3.77 -2.16 5.45
CA VAL A 89 -4.06 -3.25 4.51
C VAL A 89 -2.78 -3.59 3.77
N ASP A 90 -2.42 -4.87 3.74
CA ASP A 90 -1.31 -5.37 2.93
C ASP A 90 -1.73 -5.42 1.47
N LEU A 91 -0.88 -4.86 0.58
CA LEU A 91 -1.14 -4.75 -0.85
C LEU A 91 -0.60 -5.95 -1.60
#